data_AF-A0A9Q4KRS8-F1
#
_entry.id   AF-A0A9Q4KRS8-F1
#
_cell.length_a   1.000
_cell.length_b   1.000
_cell.length_c   1.000
_cell.angle_alpha   90.00
_cell.angle_beta   90.00
_cell.angle_gamma   90.00
#
_symmetry.space_group_name_H-M   'P 1'
#
loop_
_entity.id
_entity.type
_entity.pdbx_description
1 polymer ?
#
loop_
_entity_poly.entity_id
_entity_poly.type
_entity_poly.pdbx_seq_one_letter_code
_entity_poly.pdbx_strand_id
1 'polypeptide(L)'
;MKKKFNKVKKIAAYSLVGGLGLVLAGGLAGCDNGTVKEQQSQQGAFVVIEETAPGKYKILEEFPSAETRIILKQLDGTEKVLTKEEMDALIRAENQKIENGTSNLTNPNAQISSGGMGLGEVLLTSVAGAMIGSWIGSKLFNNPAYQNQRQNAYKNPSAYQRSVNSFSNAKKAGASSKKSTGKSGFFGGGSKQKSAAS
;
A
#
# COMPACT_ATOMS: atom_id res chain seq x y z
N MET A 1 59.87 30.87 -23.77
CA MET A 1 60.13 29.61 -23.04
C MET A 1 58.93 29.25 -22.17
N LYS A 2 58.69 27.95 -22.03
CA LYS A 2 57.51 27.28 -21.47
C LYS A 2 57.53 27.28 -19.93
N LYS A 3 56.37 27.38 -19.27
CA LYS A 3 55.79 26.30 -18.43
C LYS A 3 54.43 26.69 -17.83
N LYS A 4 53.44 25.87 -18.14
CA LYS A 4 52.09 25.82 -17.56
C LYS A 4 52.16 25.34 -16.11
N PHE A 5 51.32 25.87 -15.23
CA PHE A 5 50.87 25.17 -14.02
C PHE A 5 49.38 25.41 -13.76
N ASN A 6 48.57 24.39 -14.07
CA ASN A 6 47.20 24.23 -13.58
C ASN A 6 47.21 24.05 -12.06
N LYS A 7 46.32 24.72 -11.31
CA LYS A 7 45.78 24.22 -10.02
C LYS A 7 44.31 24.63 -9.81
N VAL A 8 43.45 23.72 -10.27
CA VAL A 8 42.14 23.25 -9.79
C VAL A 8 41.47 24.04 -8.64
N LYS A 9 40.25 24.52 -8.91
CA LYS A 9 39.28 25.02 -7.94
C LYS A 9 38.90 23.91 -6.95
N LYS A 10 39.05 24.13 -5.65
CA LYS A 10 38.58 23.21 -4.62
C LYS A 10 37.04 23.21 -4.61
N ILE A 11 36.44 22.14 -5.12
CA ILE A 11 35.04 21.78 -4.90
C ILE A 11 35.00 21.14 -3.50
N ALA A 12 34.31 21.78 -2.57
CA ALA A 12 33.95 21.16 -1.30
C ALA A 12 32.96 20.03 -1.61
N ALA A 13 33.51 18.82 -1.73
CA ALA A 13 32.77 17.58 -1.79
C ALA A 13 32.10 17.37 -0.43
N TYR A 14 30.81 17.69 -0.32
CA TYR A 14 29.96 17.01 0.65
C TYR A 14 29.80 15.58 0.17
N SER A 15 30.53 14.69 0.84
CA SER A 15 30.48 13.24 0.65
C SER A 15 29.07 12.74 0.95
N LEU A 16 28.35 12.47 -0.14
CA LEU A 16 27.12 11.71 -0.20
C LEU A 16 27.48 10.25 0.13
N VAL A 17 27.66 9.96 1.43
CA VAL A 17 27.78 8.60 1.95
C VAL A 17 26.39 7.98 1.89
N GLY A 18 26.20 7.11 0.90
CA GLY A 18 24.94 6.41 0.64
C GLY A 18 24.93 5.87 -0.78
N GLY A 19 26.01 5.20 -1.18
CA GLY A 19 26.17 4.63 -2.51
C GLY A 19 25.29 3.40 -2.71
N LEU A 20 24.53 3.40 -3.81
CA LEU A 20 24.47 2.39 -4.89
C LEU A 20 23.13 2.53 -5.61
N GLY A 21 23.21 3.00 -6.85
CA GLY A 21 22.13 2.86 -7.82
C GLY A 21 22.24 1.53 -8.54
N LEU A 22 21.09 0.96 -8.91
CA LEU A 22 20.96 0.13 -10.11
C LEU A 22 19.52 0.22 -10.61
N VAL A 23 19.35 0.90 -11.74
CA VAL A 23 18.11 1.00 -12.50
C VAL A 23 17.96 -0.29 -13.29
N LEU A 24 16.93 -1.09 -13.03
CA LEU A 24 16.54 -2.20 -13.90
C LEU A 24 15.18 -1.89 -14.50
N ALA A 25 15.23 -1.45 -15.76
CA ALA A 25 14.09 -1.40 -16.65
C ALA A 25 13.87 -2.80 -17.24
N GLY A 26 12.64 -3.31 -17.11
CA GLY A 26 12.12 -4.40 -17.94
C GLY A 26 12.12 -5.79 -17.31
N GLY A 27 11.06 -6.53 -17.64
CA GLY A 27 11.12 -7.97 -17.83
C GLY A 27 10.86 -8.85 -16.61
N LEU A 28 9.78 -9.62 -16.70
CA LEU A 28 9.45 -10.83 -15.95
C LEU A 28 10.62 -11.66 -15.38
N ALA A 29 10.30 -12.32 -14.26
CA ALA A 29 10.98 -13.44 -13.61
C ALA A 29 12.14 -13.08 -12.65
N GLY A 30 12.01 -13.51 -11.39
CA GLY A 30 13.15 -13.57 -10.47
C GLY A 30 12.80 -13.24 -9.03
N CYS A 31 12.96 -14.25 -8.18
CA CYS A 31 12.87 -14.22 -6.73
C CYS A 31 14.04 -13.43 -6.10
N ASP A 32 13.83 -13.04 -4.83
CA ASP A 32 14.84 -12.85 -3.77
C ASP A 32 15.35 -11.44 -3.40
N ASN A 33 14.96 -11.05 -2.17
CA ASN A 33 15.61 -10.15 -1.21
C ASN A 33 16.13 -8.77 -1.68
N GLY A 34 15.24 -7.77 -1.62
CA GLY A 34 15.58 -6.34 -1.67
C GLY A 34 14.54 -5.51 -0.93
N THR A 35 14.93 -4.98 0.23
CA THR A 35 14.18 -4.10 1.14
C THR A 35 13.08 -3.27 0.47
N VAL A 36 11.83 -3.57 0.85
CA VAL A 36 10.64 -2.78 0.53
C VAL A 36 10.89 -1.36 1.04
N LYS A 37 11.25 -0.43 0.15
CA LYS A 37 11.20 1.00 0.47
C LYS A 37 9.74 1.36 0.65
N GLU A 38 9.32 1.32 1.91
CA GLU A 38 8.09 1.86 2.46
C GLU A 38 8.12 3.38 2.31
N GLN A 39 8.04 3.85 1.06
CA GLN A 39 7.62 5.21 0.76
C GLN A 39 6.12 5.24 1.03
N GLN A 40 5.81 5.36 2.32
CA GLN A 40 4.51 5.69 2.87
C GLN A 40 4.19 7.09 2.36
N SER A 41 3.60 7.13 1.16
CA SER A 41 3.00 8.34 0.62
C SER A 41 2.10 8.92 1.71
N GLN A 42 2.14 10.24 1.93
CA GLN A 42 1.24 10.97 2.84
C GLN A 42 -0.22 10.97 2.33
N GLN A 43 -0.69 9.82 1.89
CA GLN A 43 -2.01 9.54 1.40
C GLN A 43 -2.73 8.88 2.56
N GLY A 44 -3.92 9.35 2.92
CA GLY A 44 -4.80 8.62 3.82
C GLY A 44 -5.49 7.45 3.11
N ALA A 45 -6.33 6.72 3.84
CA ALA A 45 -7.16 5.66 3.28
C ALA A 45 -8.62 5.90 3.65
N PHE A 46 -9.51 5.77 2.67
CA PHE A 46 -10.93 5.65 2.95
C PHE A 46 -11.28 4.17 2.97
N VAL A 47 -11.78 3.69 4.12
CA VAL A 47 -12.07 2.28 4.36
C VAL A 47 -13.53 2.13 4.74
N VAL A 48 -14.23 1.21 4.08
CA VAL A 48 -15.59 0.81 4.45
C VAL A 48 -15.52 -0.61 4.99
N ILE A 49 -15.87 -0.76 6.26
CA ILE A 49 -15.88 -2.02 6.99
C ILE A 49 -17.34 -2.39 7.25
N GLU A 50 -17.72 -3.61 6.94
CA GLU A 50 -19.06 -4.15 7.16
C GLU A 50 -19.02 -5.23 8.25
N GLU A 51 -19.93 -5.15 9.21
CA GLU A 51 -20.18 -6.20 10.18
C GLU A 51 -20.96 -7.34 9.52
N THR A 52 -20.34 -8.52 9.44
CA THR A 52 -20.95 -9.71 8.81
C THR A 52 -21.65 -10.62 9.81
N ALA A 53 -21.25 -10.55 11.07
CA ALA A 53 -21.86 -11.24 12.21
C ALA A 53 -21.49 -10.49 13.50
N PRO A 54 -22.17 -10.70 14.63
CA PRO A 54 -21.89 -9.95 15.86
C PRO A 54 -20.40 -9.99 16.24
N GLY A 55 -19.74 -8.83 16.24
CA GLY A 55 -18.32 -8.71 16.56
C GLY A 55 -17.37 -9.23 15.48
N LYS A 56 -17.87 -9.46 14.26
CA LYS A 56 -17.10 -9.93 13.11
C LYS A 56 -17.28 -9.01 11.91
N TYR A 57 -16.17 -8.64 11.30
CA TYR A 57 -16.09 -7.58 10.33
C TYR A 57 -15.31 -8.03 9.08
N LYS A 58 -15.63 -7.42 7.94
CA LYS A 58 -14.89 -7.54 6.68
C LYS A 58 -14.80 -6.19 5.99
N ILE A 59 -13.71 -5.99 5.24
CA ILE A 59 -13.52 -4.81 4.39
C ILE A 59 -14.43 -4.96 3.17
N LEU A 60 -15.39 -4.07 3.04
CA LEU A 60 -16.26 -4.02 1.87
C LEU A 60 -15.50 -3.36 0.71
N GLU A 61 -14.99 -2.15 0.94
CA GLU A 61 -14.23 -1.37 -0.03
C GLU A 61 -13.13 -0.56 0.65
N GLU A 62 -12.08 -0.27 -0.12
CA GLU A 62 -10.97 0.53 0.35
C GLU A 62 -10.25 1.20 -0.81
N PHE A 63 -9.95 2.48 -0.65
CA PHE A 63 -9.27 3.28 -1.67
C PHE A 63 -8.42 4.41 -1.05
N PRO A 64 -7.40 4.90 -1.78
CA PRO A 64 -6.58 6.02 -1.35
C PRO A 64 -7.39 7.30 -1.21
N SER A 65 -7.11 8.08 -0.17
CA SER A 65 -7.78 9.33 0.18
C SER A 65 -6.78 10.39 0.62
N ALA A 66 -7.19 11.65 0.74
CA ALA A 66 -6.35 12.69 1.34
C ALA A 66 -6.26 12.52 2.86
N GLU A 67 -7.34 12.08 3.50
CA GLU A 67 -7.44 11.84 4.94
C GLU A 67 -7.88 10.40 5.20
N THR A 68 -7.43 9.84 6.33
CA THR A 68 -7.86 8.51 6.77
C THR A 68 -9.25 8.58 7.38
N ARG A 69 -10.22 7.91 6.75
CA ARG A 69 -11.60 7.85 7.21
C ARG A 69 -12.11 6.42 7.14
N ILE A 70 -12.73 5.98 8.22
CA ILE A 70 -13.19 4.60 8.35
C ILE A 70 -14.66 4.60 8.70
N ILE A 71 -15.44 4.00 7.82
CA ILE A 71 -16.88 3.84 7.98
C ILE A 71 -17.15 2.40 8.40
N LEU A 72 -17.78 2.25 9.55
CA LEU A 72 -18.28 1.00 10.07
C LEU A 72 -19.77 0.88 9.75
N LYS A 73 -20.12 -0.08 8.91
CA LYS A 73 -21.49 -0.48 8.63
C LYS A 73 -21.88 -1.64 9.52
N GLN A 74 -22.85 -1.42 10.40
CA GLN A 74 -23.33 -2.41 11.36
C GLN A 74 -24.41 -3.32 10.75
N LEU A 75 -24.72 -4.41 11.45
CA LEU A 75 -25.76 -5.37 11.06
C LEU A 75 -27.17 -4.77 10.97
N ASP A 76 -27.43 -3.71 11.75
CA ASP A 76 -28.70 -2.98 11.75
C ASP A 76 -28.85 -2.01 10.56
N GLY A 77 -27.82 -1.93 9.70
CA GLY A 77 -27.77 -1.04 8.55
C GLY A 77 -27.30 0.38 8.87
N THR A 78 -26.95 0.68 10.13
CA THR A 78 -26.38 1.98 10.51
C THR A 78 -24.92 2.09 10.07
N GLU A 79 -24.52 3.30 9.71
CA GLU A 79 -23.15 3.63 9.36
C GLU A 79 -22.57 4.60 10.39
N LYS A 80 -21.43 4.22 10.97
CA LYS A 80 -20.70 5.03 11.95
C LYS A 80 -19.29 5.31 11.44
N VAL A 81 -18.90 6.57 11.44
CA VAL A 81 -17.50 6.94 11.19
C VAL A 81 -16.72 6.78 12.50
N LEU A 82 -15.60 6.04 12.45
CA LEU A 82 -14.73 5.89 13.60
C LEU A 82 -13.90 7.16 13.84
N THR A 83 -13.84 7.59 15.09
CA THR A 83 -12.97 8.68 15.53
C THR A 83 -11.52 8.20 15.64
N LYS A 84 -10.57 9.14 15.70
CA LYS A 84 -9.15 8.83 15.83
C LYS A 84 -8.86 8.07 17.12
N GLU A 85 -9.50 8.49 18.21
CA GLU A 85 -9.36 7.90 19.53
C GLU A 85 -9.86 6.46 19.55
N GLU A 86 -10.98 6.17 18.87
CA GLU A 86 -11.51 4.81 18.72
C GLU A 86 -10.59 3.93 17.87
N MET A 87 -10.10 4.43 16.74
CA MET A 87 -9.14 3.72 15.90
C MET A 87 -7.86 3.37 16.69
N ASP A 88 -7.28 4.35 17.41
CA ASP A 88 -6.08 4.15 18.20
C ASP A 88 -6.31 3.17 19.35
N ALA A 89 -7.48 3.20 20.00
CA ALA A 89 -7.83 2.27 21.05
C ALA A 89 -7.95 0.83 20.52
N LEU A 90 -8.60 0.64 19.37
CA LEU A 90 -8.73 -0.66 18.71
C LEU A 90 -7.36 -1.23 18.30
N ILE A 91 -6.49 -0.39 17.75
CA ILE A 91 -5.14 -0.78 17.34
C ILE A 91 -4.28 -1.12 18.56
N ARG A 92 -4.35 -0.34 19.65
CA ARG A 92 -3.62 -0.65 20.88
C ARG A 92 -4.08 -1.96 21.51
N ALA A 93 -5.39 -2.20 21.55
CA ALA A 93 -5.94 -3.44 22.06
C ALA A 93 -5.51 -4.65 21.21
N GLU A 94 -5.51 -4.52 19.89
CA GLU A 94 -5.06 -5.60 19.00
C GLU A 94 -3.55 -5.82 19.07
N ASN A 95 -2.76 -4.75 19.22
CA ASN A 95 -1.33 -4.87 19.44
C ASN A 95 -0.98 -5.67 20.68
N GLN A 96 -1.70 -5.48 21.79
CA GLN A 96 -1.49 -6.30 22.99
C GLN A 96 -1.69 -7.79 22.71
N LYS A 97 -2.67 -8.16 21.87
CA LYS A 97 -2.86 -9.55 21.45
C LYS A 97 -1.74 -10.04 20.54
N ILE A 98 -1.21 -9.19 19.68
CA ILE A 98 -0.06 -9.50 18.82
C ILE A 98 1.19 -9.76 19.67
N GLU A 99 1.48 -8.88 20.63
CA GLU A 99 2.61 -9.04 21.56
C GLU A 99 2.45 -10.28 22.46
N ASN A 100 1.21 -10.61 22.85
CA ASN A 100 0.91 -11.83 23.60
C ASN A 100 0.86 -13.10 22.71
N GLY A 101 1.03 -12.97 21.39
CA GLY A 101 0.96 -14.10 20.45
C GLY A 101 -0.44 -14.70 20.27
N THR A 102 -1.48 -14.05 20.77
CA THR A 102 -2.87 -14.52 20.71
C THR A 102 -3.67 -13.92 19.55
N SER A 103 -3.11 -12.96 18.81
CA SER A 103 -3.78 -12.36 17.66
C SER A 103 -3.90 -13.34 16.50
N ASN A 104 -5.06 -13.35 15.83
CA ASN A 104 -5.25 -14.15 14.62
C ASN A 104 -4.41 -13.63 13.44
N LEU A 105 -3.96 -12.37 13.50
CA LEU A 105 -3.13 -11.77 12.47
C LEU A 105 -1.75 -12.39 12.34
N THR A 106 -1.18 -12.86 13.45
CA THR A 106 0.18 -13.43 13.48
C THR A 106 0.20 -14.95 13.58
N ASN A 107 -0.94 -15.57 13.89
CA ASN A 107 -1.03 -17.00 14.12
C ASN A 107 -1.27 -17.76 12.81
N PRO A 108 -0.35 -18.62 12.35
CA PRO A 108 -0.50 -19.39 11.11
C PRO A 108 -1.63 -20.42 11.18
N ASN A 109 -2.02 -20.84 12.39
CA ASN A 109 -3.13 -21.77 12.63
C ASN A 109 -4.46 -21.06 12.91
N ALA A 110 -4.52 -19.73 12.81
CA ALA A 110 -5.77 -19.01 12.91
C ALA A 110 -6.64 -19.33 11.69
N GLN A 111 -7.51 -20.32 11.84
CA GLN A 111 -8.63 -20.52 10.93
C GLN A 111 -9.57 -19.33 11.08
N ILE A 112 -9.46 -18.34 10.19
CA ILE A 112 -10.58 -17.44 9.90
C ILE A 112 -11.63 -18.30 9.20
N SER A 113 -12.40 -19.02 10.01
CA SER A 113 -13.51 -19.82 9.54
C SER A 113 -14.67 -18.87 9.23
N SER A 114 -14.85 -18.53 7.95
CA SER A 114 -16.00 -17.86 7.26
C SER A 114 -16.61 -16.56 7.85
N GLY A 115 -16.69 -16.44 9.17
CA GLY A 115 -17.45 -15.45 9.92
C GLY A 115 -16.85 -14.06 10.02
N GLY A 116 -15.58 -13.83 9.63
CA GLY A 116 -14.94 -12.50 9.64
C GLY A 116 -13.93 -12.31 10.77
N MET A 117 -13.29 -11.14 10.80
CA MET A 117 -12.24 -10.75 11.75
C MET A 117 -12.76 -9.74 12.78
N GLY A 118 -12.08 -9.60 13.92
CA GLY A 118 -12.38 -8.52 14.86
C GLY A 118 -12.11 -7.14 14.24
N LEU A 119 -12.75 -6.08 14.73
CA LEU A 119 -12.62 -4.74 14.15
C LEU A 119 -11.17 -4.24 14.13
N GLY A 120 -10.41 -4.48 15.21
CA GLY A 120 -8.98 -4.14 15.28
C GLY A 120 -8.12 -4.95 14.30
N GLU A 121 -8.47 -6.22 14.06
CA GLU A 121 -7.78 -7.08 13.10
C GLU A 121 -8.05 -6.63 11.66
N VAL A 122 -9.31 -6.31 11.35
CA VAL A 122 -9.71 -5.73 10.06
C VAL A 122 -9.05 -4.38 9.83
N LEU A 123 -9.00 -3.55 10.88
CA LEU A 123 -8.37 -2.25 10.81
C LEU A 123 -6.86 -2.36 10.54
N LEU A 124 -6.16 -3.28 11.21
CA LEU A 124 -4.74 -3.50 10.97
C LEU A 124 -4.44 -4.15 9.61
N THR A 125 -5.33 -5.03 9.12
CA THR A 125 -5.21 -5.64 7.79
C THR A 125 -5.56 -4.66 6.67
N SER A 126 -6.38 -3.66 6.94
CA SER A 126 -6.60 -2.55 6.01
C SER A 126 -5.32 -1.75 5.78
N VAL A 127 -5.26 -1.03 4.68
CA VAL A 127 -4.19 -0.08 4.37
C VAL A 127 -4.11 1.04 5.40
N ALA A 128 -5.24 1.41 6.04
CA ALA A 128 -5.21 2.31 7.19
C ALA A 128 -4.39 1.73 8.36
N GLY A 129 -4.36 0.40 8.51
CA GLY A 129 -3.52 -0.30 9.47
C GLY A 129 -2.03 -0.12 9.24
N ALA A 130 -1.58 -0.07 7.99
CA ALA A 130 -0.20 0.28 7.65
C ALA A 130 0.14 1.74 7.96
N MET A 131 -0.85 2.63 7.87
CA MET A 131 -0.65 4.05 8.17
C MET A 131 -0.60 4.33 9.66
N ILE A 132 -1.57 3.80 10.41
CA ILE A 132 -1.75 4.07 11.84
C ILE A 132 -0.83 3.16 12.67
N GLY A 133 -0.72 1.89 12.27
CA GLY A 133 0.08 0.87 12.93
C GLY A 133 1.49 0.76 12.36
N SER A 134 2.08 1.82 11.81
CA SER A 134 3.46 1.78 11.26
C SER A 134 4.49 1.23 12.26
N TRP A 135 4.26 1.46 13.56
CA TRP A 135 5.04 0.90 14.66
C TRP A 135 4.85 -0.62 14.86
N ILE A 136 3.67 -1.17 14.53
CA ILE A 136 3.33 -2.61 14.56
C ILE A 136 3.72 -3.30 13.24
N GLY A 137 3.72 -2.54 12.14
CA GLY A 137 3.83 -3.03 10.77
C GLY A 137 5.09 -3.87 10.51
N SER A 138 6.22 -3.53 11.14
CA SER A 138 7.47 -4.30 10.98
C SER A 138 7.32 -5.78 11.38
N LYS A 139 6.57 -6.08 12.44
CA LYS A 139 6.31 -7.44 12.90
C LYS A 139 5.20 -8.12 12.11
N LEU A 140 4.14 -7.39 11.78
CA LEU A 140 2.98 -7.93 11.06
C LEU A 140 3.29 -8.19 9.59
N PHE A 141 3.87 -7.22 8.89
CA PHE A 141 3.99 -7.26 7.44
C PHE A 141 5.06 -8.25 6.96
N ASN A 142 6.03 -8.56 7.82
CA ASN A 142 7.02 -9.61 7.57
C ASN A 142 6.49 -11.03 7.88
N ASN A 143 5.27 -11.16 8.44
CA ASN A 143 4.70 -12.46 8.78
C ASN A 143 3.87 -13.02 7.61
N PRO A 144 4.15 -14.24 7.10
CA PRO A 144 3.36 -14.85 6.03
C PRO A 144 1.90 -15.14 6.43
N ALA A 145 1.64 -15.44 7.71
CA ALA A 145 0.28 -15.60 8.22
C ALA A 145 -0.53 -14.32 7.97
N TYR A 146 0.02 -13.16 8.33
CA TYR A 146 -0.62 -11.87 8.12
C TYR A 146 -0.98 -11.60 6.65
N GLN A 147 -0.11 -11.95 5.70
CA GLN A 147 -0.41 -11.74 4.27
C GLN A 147 -1.62 -12.55 3.80
N ASN A 148 -1.80 -13.76 4.33
CA ASN A 148 -2.99 -14.58 4.07
C ASN A 148 -4.24 -14.00 4.75
N GLN A 149 -4.11 -13.58 6.01
CA GLN A 149 -5.20 -12.98 6.78
C GLN A 149 -5.68 -11.67 6.12
N ARG A 150 -4.75 -10.88 5.55
CA ARG A 150 -5.07 -9.64 4.85
C ARG A 150 -5.98 -9.86 3.64
N GLN A 151 -5.75 -10.90 2.87
CA GLN A 151 -6.62 -11.24 1.73
C GLN A 151 -8.01 -11.67 2.19
N ASN A 152 -8.08 -12.41 3.30
CA ASN A 152 -9.32 -12.88 3.91
C ASN A 152 -10.10 -11.77 4.65
N ALA A 153 -9.48 -10.62 4.90
CA ALA A 153 -10.12 -9.44 5.47
C ALA A 153 -11.21 -8.86 4.57
N TYR A 154 -11.04 -8.99 3.26
CA TYR A 154 -11.95 -8.40 2.30
C TYR A 154 -13.16 -9.31 2.10
N LYS A 155 -14.33 -8.71 2.00
CA LYS A 155 -15.58 -9.44 1.71
C LYS A 155 -15.52 -10.13 0.35
N ASN A 156 -14.81 -9.53 -0.61
CA ASN A 156 -14.65 -10.05 -1.96
C ASN A 156 -13.18 -9.97 -2.43
N PRO A 157 -12.66 -11.00 -3.13
CA PRO A 157 -11.30 -10.98 -3.69
C PRO A 157 -11.06 -9.79 -4.64
N SER A 158 -12.09 -9.40 -5.40
CA SER A 158 -12.01 -8.25 -6.30
C SER A 158 -11.85 -6.93 -5.56
N ALA A 159 -12.41 -6.78 -4.35
CA ALA A 159 -12.25 -5.56 -3.54
C ALA A 159 -10.80 -5.43 -3.05
N TYR A 160 -10.19 -6.54 -2.64
CA TYR A 160 -8.76 -6.59 -2.30
C TYR A 160 -7.88 -6.16 -3.49
N GLN A 161 -8.10 -6.75 -4.67
CA GLN A 161 -7.34 -6.40 -5.87
C GLN A 161 -7.53 -4.94 -6.27
N ARG A 162 -8.76 -4.42 -6.21
CA ARG A 162 -9.03 -2.99 -6.45
C ARG A 162 -8.29 -2.11 -5.46
N SER A 163 -8.28 -2.44 -4.18
CA SER A 163 -7.53 -1.71 -3.15
C SER A 163 -6.04 -1.69 -3.51
N VAL A 164 -5.40 -2.86 -3.63
CA VAL A 164 -3.96 -2.98 -3.94
C VAL A 164 -3.59 -2.21 -5.21
N ASN A 165 -4.39 -2.33 -6.27
CA ASN A 165 -4.17 -1.60 -7.51
C ASN A 165 -4.32 -0.09 -7.33
N SER A 166 -5.32 0.37 -6.59
CA SER A 166 -5.58 1.79 -6.35
C SER A 166 -4.46 2.43 -5.54
N PHE A 167 -3.96 1.78 -4.49
CA PHE A 167 -2.83 2.27 -3.71
C PHE A 167 -1.51 2.22 -4.49
N SER A 168 -1.29 1.19 -5.32
CA SER A 168 -0.14 1.12 -6.24
C SER A 168 -0.16 2.28 -7.24
N ASN A 169 -1.32 2.58 -7.82
CA ASN A 169 -1.50 3.69 -8.76
C ASN A 169 -1.35 5.05 -8.08
N ALA A 170 -1.88 5.22 -6.86
CA ALA A 170 -1.70 6.44 -6.07
C ALA A 170 -0.22 6.69 -5.71
N LYS A 171 0.54 5.63 -5.42
CA LYS A 171 2.01 5.71 -5.22
C LYS A 171 2.73 6.13 -6.49
N LYS A 172 2.33 5.59 -7.66
CA LYS A 172 2.88 5.97 -8.97
C LYS A 172 2.54 7.42 -9.33
N ALA A 173 1.32 7.88 -9.04
CA ALA A 173 0.90 9.27 -9.28
C ALA A 173 1.74 10.27 -8.44
N GLY A 174 2.05 9.93 -7.18
CA GLY A 174 2.95 10.73 -6.34
C GLY A 174 4.41 10.74 -6.85
N ALA A 175 4.89 9.61 -7.36
CA ALA A 175 6.23 9.50 -7.96
C ALA A 175 6.36 10.16 -9.34
N SER A 176 5.25 10.38 -10.06
CA SER A 176 5.22 11.00 -11.39
C SER A 176 5.38 12.53 -11.38
N SER A 177 5.49 13.18 -10.21
CA SER A 177 5.79 14.62 -10.12
C SER A 177 7.24 14.97 -10.50
N LYS A 178 8.10 13.98 -10.79
CA LYS A 178 9.44 14.17 -11.37
C LYS A 178 9.75 13.16 -12.50
N LYS A 179 9.01 13.20 -13.60
CA LYS A 179 9.64 13.14 -14.93
C LYS A 179 8.69 13.67 -16.01
N SER A 180 9.15 14.76 -16.61
CA SER A 180 8.64 15.39 -17.81
C SER A 180 8.41 14.39 -18.96
N THR A 181 7.32 14.63 -19.70
CA THR A 181 7.17 14.38 -21.14
C THR A 181 7.04 12.93 -21.61
N GLY A 182 5.83 12.57 -22.06
CA GLY A 182 5.68 11.75 -23.26
C GLY A 182 4.94 10.42 -23.13
N LYS A 183 3.69 10.44 -23.60
CA LYS A 183 3.16 9.49 -24.59
C LYS A 183 2.73 8.09 -24.11
N SER A 184 1.43 7.91 -23.94
CA SER A 184 0.73 6.69 -24.39
C SER A 184 -0.73 6.98 -24.70
N GLY A 185 -0.96 7.69 -25.81
CA GLY A 185 -2.22 7.62 -26.53
C GLY A 185 -2.25 6.31 -27.33
N PHE A 186 -3.22 5.45 -27.03
CA PHE A 186 -3.46 4.16 -27.70
C PHE A 186 -4.31 4.30 -28.97
N PHE A 187 -4.08 5.38 -29.74
CA PHE A 187 -4.67 5.57 -31.07
C PHE A 187 -3.57 6.02 -32.02
N GLY A 188 -3.10 5.12 -32.90
CA GLY A 188 -2.21 5.52 -33.98
C GLY A 188 -1.30 4.43 -34.55
N GLY A 189 -1.86 3.60 -35.43
CA GLY A 189 -1.16 2.99 -36.57
C GLY A 189 -2.21 2.75 -37.63
N GLY A 190 -2.40 3.66 -38.61
CA GLY A 190 -1.57 3.81 -39.83
C GLY A 190 -2.24 2.95 -40.92
N SER A 191 -2.61 3.40 -42.12
CA SER A 191 -2.27 4.57 -42.93
C SER A 191 -3.27 4.67 -44.09
N LYS A 192 -3.66 5.90 -44.48
CA LYS A 192 -4.34 6.18 -45.76
C LYS A 192 -3.38 5.90 -46.93
N GLN A 193 -3.87 5.31 -48.01
CA GLN A 193 -3.40 5.66 -49.36
C GLN A 193 -4.57 5.68 -50.36
N LYS A 194 -4.58 6.72 -51.18
CA LYS A 194 -5.63 7.17 -52.10
C LYS A 194 -5.74 6.30 -53.37
N SER A 195 -6.99 6.20 -53.85
CA SER A 195 -7.50 6.29 -55.23
C SER A 195 -6.63 5.90 -56.44
N ALA A 196 -7.19 5.06 -57.31
CA ALA A 196 -7.34 5.37 -58.72
C ALA A 196 -8.61 4.71 -59.27
N ALA A 197 -9.42 5.50 -59.98
CA ALA A 197 -10.50 5.06 -60.84
C ALA A 197 -9.96 5.05 -62.29
N SER A 198 -10.23 3.96 -63.01
CA SER A 198 -10.61 3.85 -64.42
C SER A 198 -10.51 2.40 -64.84
#